data_AF-A0A6B3GEE3-F1
#
_entry.id   AF-A0A6B3GEE3-F1
#
_cell.length_a   1.000
_cell.length_b   1.000
_cell.length_c   1.000
_cell.angle_alpha   90.00
_cell.angle_beta   90.00
_cell.angle_gamma   90.00
#
_symmetry.space_group_name_H-M   'P 1'
#
loop_
_entity.id
_entity.type
_entity.pdbx_description
1 polymer ?
#
loop_
_entity_poly.entity_id
_entity_poly.type
_entity_poly.pdbx_seq_one_letter_code
_entity_poly.pdbx_strand_id
1 'polypeptide(L)' 'CVQVADGFPGVVPVRDSKNPTGPALVVPAAAWSAFITGVVAP' A
#
# COMPACT_ATOMS: atom_id res chain seq x y z
N CYS A 1 7.17 -6.05 -9.18
CA CYS A 1 6.03 -5.12 -9.40
C CYS A 1 5.29 -4.99 -8.08
N VAL A 2 4.55 -3.93 -7.85
CA VAL A 2 3.86 -3.75 -6.57
C VAL A 2 2.45 -4.33 -6.62
N GLN A 3 2.00 -4.95 -5.52
CA GLN A 3 0.61 -5.32 -5.29
C GLN A 3 0.12 -4.71 -3.98
N VAL A 4 -1.13 -4.26 -3.99
CA VAL A 4 -1.90 -3.79 -2.82
C VAL A 4 -3.00 -4.78 -2.50
N ALA A 5 -3.42 -4.86 -1.23
CA ALA A 5 -4.51 -5.73 -0.80
C ALA A 5 -5.63 -4.93 -0.12
N ASP A 6 -6.87 -5.23 -0.50
CA ASP A 6 -8.09 -4.66 0.10
C ASP A 6 -8.59 -5.50 1.28
N GLY A 7 -9.59 -4.99 2.01
CA GLY A 7 -10.27 -5.73 3.07
C GLY A 7 -9.56 -5.75 4.43
N PHE A 8 -8.50 -4.96 4.59
CA PHE A 8 -7.79 -4.79 5.88
C PHE A 8 -8.22 -3.47 6.55
N PRO A 9 -8.95 -3.50 7.67
CA PRO A 9 -9.38 -2.27 8.33
C PRO A 9 -8.19 -1.42 8.80
N GLY A 10 -8.17 -0.15 8.42
CA GLY A 10 -7.20 0.84 8.90
C GLY A 10 -5.80 0.78 8.27
N VAL A 11 -5.52 -0.21 7.40
CA VAL A 11 -4.20 -0.36 6.76
C VAL A 11 -4.33 -0.79 5.29
N VAL A 12 -3.29 -0.50 4.51
CA VAL A 12 -3.11 -0.95 3.13
C VAL A 12 -1.82 -1.76 3.06
N PRO A 13 -1.90 -3.11 3.04
CA PRO A 13 -0.74 -3.95 2.85
C PRO A 13 -0.18 -3.81 1.43
N VAL A 14 1.13 -3.62 1.34
CA VAL A 14 1.86 -3.48 0.06
C VAL A 14 2.97 -4.51 0.01
N ARG A 15 3.08 -5.28 -1.08
CA ARG A 15 4.17 -6.25 -1.27
C ARG A 15 4.75 -6.20 -2.68
N ASP A 16 5.94 -6.78 -2.83
CA ASP A 16 6.50 -7.08 -4.13
C ASP A 16 5.93 -8.40 -4.68
N SER A 17 5.19 -8.31 -5.78
CA SER A 17 4.64 -9.49 -6.46
C SER A 17 5.70 -10.43 -7.04
N LYS A 18 6.94 -9.96 -7.17
CA LYS A 18 8.07 -10.76 -7.65
C LYS A 18 8.82 -11.46 -6.52
N ASN A 19 8.51 -11.15 -5.26
CA ASN A 19 9.07 -11.81 -4.08
C ASN A 19 7.95 -12.26 -3.13
N PRO A 20 7.23 -13.35 -3.45
CA PRO A 20 6.03 -13.76 -2.70
C PRO A 20 6.30 -14.17 -1.24
N THR A 21 7.53 -14.57 -0.92
CA THR A 21 7.96 -14.93 0.44
C THR A 21 8.66 -13.78 1.17
N GLY A 22 8.81 -12.64 0.50
CA GLY A 22 9.40 -11.43 1.06
C GLY A 22 8.47 -10.71 2.04
N PRO A 23 9.02 -9.72 2.77
CA PRO A 23 8.23 -8.92 3.71
C PRO A 23 7.18 -8.05 3.01
N ALA A 24 6.09 -7.77 3.71
CA ALA A 24 5.08 -6.79 3.31
C ALA A 24 5.19 -5.51 4.15
N LEU A 25 4.92 -4.36 3.53
CA LEU A 25 4.76 -3.09 4.22
C LEU A 25 3.30 -2.94 4.66
N VAL A 26 3.08 -2.58 5.92
CA VAL A 26 1.75 -2.26 6.45
C VAL A 26 1.64 -0.74 6.56
N VAL A 27 0.97 -0.13 5.59
CA VAL A 27 0.82 1.33 5.53
C VAL A 27 -0.49 1.73 6.20
N PRO A 28 -0.53 2.66 7.17
CA PRO A 28 -1.79 3.18 7.69
C PRO A 28 -2.66 3.76 6.57
N ALA A 29 -3.97 3.48 6.59
CA ALA A 29 -4.88 3.91 5.53
C ALA A 29 -4.84 5.44 5.30
N ALA A 30 -4.74 6.22 6.39
CA ALA A 30 -4.61 7.68 6.30
C ALA A 30 -3.34 8.13 5.56
N ALA A 31 -2.21 7.44 5.80
CA ALA A 31 -0.95 7.73 5.11
C ALA A 31 -1.01 7.33 3.63
N TRP A 32 -1.67 6.21 3.32
CA TRP A 32 -1.90 5.80 1.92
C TRP A 32 -2.76 6.83 1.18
N SER A 33 -3.86 7.31 1.77
CA SER A 33 -4.69 8.37 1.19
C SER A 33 -3.89 9.64 0.94
N ALA A 34 -3.10 10.09 1.92
CA ALA A 34 -2.25 11.28 1.76
C ALA A 34 -1.22 11.11 0.64
N PHE A 35 -0.61 9.92 0.53
CA PHE A 35 0.31 9.59 -0.57
C PHE A 35 -0.37 9.71 -1.94
N ILE A 36 -1.54 9.08 -2.12
CA ILE A 36 -2.27 9.16 -3.38
C ILE A 36 -2.67 10.61 -3.69
N THR A 37 -3.18 11.36 -2.70
CA THR A 37 -3.50 12.78 -2.88
C THR A 37 -2.30 13.59 -3.36
N GLY A 38 -1.11 13.35 -2.81
CA GLY A 38 0.12 14.02 -3.24
C GLY A 38 0.57 13.62 -4.65
N VAL A 39 0.30 12.38 -5.07
CA VAL A 39 0.63 11.90 -6.42
C VAL A 39 -0.32 12.44 -7.49
N VAL A 40 -1.60 12.62 -7.16
CA VAL A 40 -2.62 13.12 -8.10
C VAL A 40 -2.75 14.65 -8.10
N ALA A 41 -2.04 15.35 -7.21
CA ALA A 41 -1.98 16.80 -7.20
C ALA A 41 -1.29 17.32 -8.49
N PRO A 42 -1.79 18.43 -9.07
CA PRO A 42 -1.28 18.99 -10.33
C PRO A 42 0.14 19.55 -10.21
#